data_AF-A0AAN0M5N1-F1
#
_entry.id   AF-A0AAN0M5N1-F1
#
_cell.length_a   1.000
_cell.length_b   1.000
_cell.length_c   1.000
_cell.angle_alpha   90.00
_cell.angle_beta   90.00
_cell.angle_gamma   90.00
#
_symmetry.space_group_name_H-M   'P 1'
#
loop_
_entity.id
_entity.type
_entity.pdbx_description
1 polymer ?
#
loop_
_entity_poly.entity_id
_entity_poly.type
_entity_poly.pdbx_seq_one_letter_code
_entity_poly.pdbx_strand_id
1 'polypeptide(L)' 'MRGLLTFIFLVAGSSAFAHPGHWAEVAGHGHWIAGAAIALAGLAALWGASKEKAAKKDDVEAEDEELEEETA' A
#
# COMPACT_ATOMS: atom_id res chain seq x y z
N MET A 1 -27.50 -25.33 -4.46
CA MET A 1 -27.44 -25.46 -5.94
C MET A 1 -27.05 -24.16 -6.63
N ARG A 2 -27.65 -23.00 -6.29
CA ARG A 2 -27.34 -21.70 -6.90
C ARG A 2 -25.86 -21.28 -6.74
N GLY A 3 -25.33 -21.32 -5.52
CA GLY A 3 -23.94 -20.92 -5.26
C GLY A 3 -22.88 -21.82 -5.91
N LEU A 4 -23.17 -23.12 -6.04
CA LEU A 4 -22.28 -24.07 -6.73
C LEU A 4 -22.21 -23.74 -8.23
N LEU A 5 -23.35 -23.44 -8.85
CA LEU A 5 -23.40 -23.04 -10.25
C LEU A 5 -22.67 -21.70 -10.48
N THR A 6 -22.85 -20.71 -9.59
CA THR A 6 -22.11 -19.44 -9.65
C THR A 6 -20.61 -19.65 -9.54
N PHE A 7 -20.17 -20.53 -8.63
CA PHE A 7 -18.75 -20.87 -8.47
C PHE A 7 -18.17 -21.59 -9.72
N ILE A 8 -18.93 -22.52 -10.31
CA ILE A 8 -18.54 -23.22 -11.54
C ILE A 8 -18.43 -22.26 -12.71
N PHE A 9 -19.40 -21.35 -12.89
CA PHE A 9 -19.35 -20.34 -13.95
C PHE A 9 -18.20 -19.33 -13.77
N LEU A 10 -17.83 -19.02 -12.52
CA LEU A 10 -16.70 -18.13 -12.22
C LEU A 10 -15.35 -18.74 -12.65
N VAL A 11 -15.16 -20.04 -12.46
CA VAL A 11 -13.90 -20.73 -12.77
C VAL A 11 -13.84 -21.22 -14.24
N ALA A 12 -15.00 -21.53 -14.85
CA ALA A 12 -15.06 -22.02 -16.22
C ALA A 12 -14.63 -20.98 -17.28
N GLY A 13 -14.60 -19.69 -16.95
CA GLY A 13 -14.20 -18.61 -17.86
C GLY A 13 -12.68 -18.46 -18.05
N SER A 14 -11.84 -19.19 -17.33
CA SER A 14 -10.39 -18.96 -17.30
C SER A 14 -9.57 -19.72 -18.35
N SER A 15 -10.18 -20.55 -19.20
CA SER A 15 -9.45 -21.44 -20.14
C SER A 15 -9.71 -21.19 -21.62
N ALA A 16 -10.08 -19.97 -22.02
CA ALA A 16 -10.08 -19.58 -23.43
C ALA A 16 -8.79 -18.82 -23.76
N PHE A 17 -7.71 -19.54 -24.10
CA PHE A 17 -6.40 -18.94 -24.36
C PHE A 17 -5.62 -19.74 -25.41
N ALA A 18 -5.25 -19.12 -26.54
CA ALA A 18 -3.98 -19.37 -27.27
C ALA A 18 -3.94 -18.63 -28.63
N HIS A 19 -3.68 -17.31 -28.61
CA HIS A 19 -3.00 -16.64 -29.72
C HIS A 19 -1.69 -16.02 -29.18
N PRO A 20 -0.60 -15.93 -29.97
CA PRO A 20 0.69 -15.40 -29.50
C PRO A 20 0.63 -13.97 -28.93
N GLY A 21 -0.46 -13.23 -29.19
CA GLY A 21 -0.74 -11.90 -28.62
C GLY A 21 -0.99 -11.88 -27.10
N HIS A 22 -1.09 -13.03 -26.44
CA HIS A 22 -1.36 -13.09 -25.00
C HIS A 22 -0.14 -12.90 -24.08
N TRP A 23 1.08 -12.99 -24.60
CA TRP A 23 2.28 -12.60 -23.83
C TRP A 23 2.36 -11.07 -23.62
N ALA A 24 1.70 -10.30 -24.49
CA ALA A 24 1.55 -8.85 -24.31
C ALA A 24 0.60 -8.50 -23.14
N GLU A 25 -0.29 -9.40 -22.75
CA GLU A 25 -1.19 -9.20 -21.60
C GLU A 25 -0.43 -9.30 -20.25
N VAL A 26 0.65 -10.09 -20.20
CA VAL A 26 1.56 -10.14 -19.04
C VAL A 26 2.31 -8.82 -18.87
N ALA A 27 2.63 -8.12 -19.97
CA ALA A 27 3.23 -6.78 -19.91
C ALA A 27 2.27 -5.70 -19.34
N GLY A 28 0.95 -5.93 -19.41
CA GLY A 28 -0.06 -5.08 -18.76
C GLY A 28 -0.12 -5.22 -17.24
N HIS A 29 0.23 -6.40 -16.70
CA HIS A 29 0.24 -6.64 -15.25
C HIS A 29 1.37 -5.88 -14.53
N GLY A 30 2.51 -5.69 -15.20
CA GLY A 30 3.63 -4.91 -14.67
C GLY A 30 3.26 -3.45 -14.37
N HIS A 31 2.35 -2.85 -15.13
CA HIS A 31 1.91 -1.46 -14.92
C HIS A 31 1.10 -1.28 -13.63
N TRP A 32 0.17 -2.20 -13.35
CA TRP A 32 -0.62 -2.15 -12.12
C TRP A 32 0.22 -2.53 -10.89
N ILE A 33 1.14 -3.49 -11.02
CA ILE A 33 2.10 -3.84 -9.96
C ILE A 33 3.04 -2.67 -9.67
N ALA A 34 3.55 -1.98 -10.71
CA ALA A 34 4.36 -0.77 -10.53
C ALA A 34 3.56 0.34 -9.86
N GLY A 35 2.30 0.56 -10.29
CA GLY A 35 1.40 1.52 -9.63
C GLY A 35 1.14 1.18 -8.16
N ALA A 36 0.91 -0.09 -7.84
CA ALA A 36 0.73 -0.57 -6.47
C ALA A 36 1.99 -0.39 -5.62
N ALA A 37 3.16 -0.67 -6.17
CA ALA A 37 4.44 -0.47 -5.48
C ALA A 37 4.71 1.00 -5.18
N ILE A 38 4.43 1.90 -6.13
CA ILE A 38 4.56 3.35 -5.93
C ILE A 38 3.57 3.85 -4.86
N ALA A 39 2.32 3.39 -4.89
CA ALA A 39 1.31 3.77 -3.90
C ALA A 39 1.71 3.32 -2.48
N LEU A 40 2.20 2.09 -2.33
CA LEU A 40 2.69 1.57 -1.05
C LEU A 40 3.91 2.35 -0.54
N ALA A 41 4.86 2.67 -1.42
CA ALA A 41 6.01 3.50 -1.06
C ALA A 41 5.58 4.90 -0.60
N GLY A 42 4.60 5.52 -1.26
CA GLY A 42 4.06 6.81 -0.88
C GLY A 42 3.37 6.79 0.49
N LEU A 43 2.57 5.76 0.78
CA LEU A 43 1.94 5.57 2.08
C LEU A 43 2.98 5.39 3.20
N ALA A 44 4.03 4.58 2.95
CA ALA A 44 5.11 4.37 3.89
C ALA A 44 5.89 5.67 4.18
N ALA A 45 6.17 6.46 3.13
CA ALA A 45 6.84 7.75 3.28
C ALA A 45 5.99 8.76 4.09
N LEU A 46 4.69 8.84 3.81
CA LEU A 46 3.79 9.73 4.53
C LEU A 46 3.62 9.31 6.01
N TRP A 47 3.56 8.00 6.27
CA TRP A 47 3.51 7.48 7.63
C TRP A 47 4.80 7.75 8.40
N GLY A 48 5.96 7.55 7.76
CA GLY A 48 7.27 7.87 8.33
C GLY A 48 7.40 9.35 8.69
N ALA A 49 7.05 10.25 7.77
CA ALA A 49 7.07 11.70 8.00
C ALA A 49 6.10 12.13 9.12
N SER A 50 4.94 11.48 9.23
CA SER A 50 3.98 11.76 10.30
C SER A 50 4.50 11.33 11.67
N LYS A 51 5.21 10.19 11.74
CA LYS A 51 5.89 9.74 12.97
C LYS A 51 7.03 10.65 13.38
N GLU A 52 7.83 11.11 12.43
CA GLU A 52 8.93 12.05 12.71
C GLU A 52 8.41 13.38 13.25
N LYS A 53 7.30 13.88 12.69
CA LYS A 53 6.66 15.10 13.19
C LYS A 53 6.08 14.93 14.60
N ALA A 54 5.53 13.76 14.92
CA ALA A 54 5.07 13.46 16.27
C ALA A 54 6.24 13.36 17.25
N ALA A 55 7.31 12.64 16.88
CA ALA A 55 8.50 12.49 17.72
C ALA A 55 9.19 13.84 17.98
N LYS A 56 9.32 14.71 16.96
CA LYS A 56 9.85 16.06 17.14
C LYS A 56 8.99 16.94 18.05
N LYS A 57 7.70 16.69 18.12
CA LYS A 57 6.81 17.47 18.98
C LYS A 57 6.98 17.07 20.44
N ASP A 58 7.05 15.76 20.70
CA ASP A 58 7.31 15.24 22.04
C ASP A 58 8.70 15.65 22.56
N ASP A 59 9.73 15.68 21.70
CA ASP A 59 11.10 16.13 22.07
C ASP A 59 11.14 17.61 22.47
N VAL A 60 10.40 18.47 21.74
CA VAL A 60 10.32 19.91 22.04
C VAL A 60 9.53 20.16 23.33
N GLU A 61 8.45 19.42 23.56
CA GLU A 61 7.64 19.56 24.78
C GLU A 61 8.41 19.03 26.01
N ALA A 62 9.26 18.01 25.85
CA ALA A 62 10.17 17.53 26.90
C ALA A 62 11.33 18.49 27.20
N GLU A 63 11.94 19.11 26.18
CA GLU A 63 12.98 20.14 26.41
C GLU A 63 12.41 21.40 27.08
N ASP A 64 11.18 21.83 26.74
CA ASP A 64 10.52 22.96 27.40
C ASP A 64 10.18 22.64 28.88
N GLU A 65 9.71 21.43 29.20
CA GLU A 65 9.47 21.02 30.59
C GLU A 65 10.76 20.95 31.44
N GLU A 66 11.88 20.47 30.87
CA GLU A 66 13.18 20.40 31.57
C GLU A 66 13.78 21.79 31.82
N LEU A 67 13.58 22.74 30.89
CA LEU A 67 13.97 24.15 31.04
C LEU A 67 13.12 24.91 32.08
N GLU A 68 11.83 24.61 32.19
CA GLU A 68 10.97 25.19 33.23
C GLU A 68 11.30 24.64 34.64
N GLU A 69 11.72 23.38 34.75
CA GLU A 69 12.12 22.78 36.03
C GLU A 69 13.51 23.25 36.50
N GLU A 70 14.45 23.54 35.58
CA GLU A 70 15.79 24.07 35.93
C GLU A 70 15.77 25.56 36.33
N THR A 71 14.74 26.31 35.94
CA THR A 71 14.63 27.76 36.19
C THR A 71 13.70 28.15 37.35
N ALA A 72 13.04 27.18 37.99
CA ALA A 72 12.15 27.34 39.16
C ALA A 72 12.86 27.09 40.51
#